data_AF-A0A9W7E2E9-F1
#
_entry.id   AF-A0A9W7E2E9-F1
#
_cell.length_a   1.000
_cell.length_b   1.000
_cell.length_c   1.000
_cell.angle_alpha   90.00
_cell.angle_beta   90.00
_cell.angle_gamma   90.00
#
_symmetry.space_group_name_H-M   'P 1'
#
loop_
_entity.id
_entity.type
_entity.pdbx_description
1 polymer ?
#
loop_
_entity_poly.entity_id
_entity_poly.type
_entity_poly.pdbx_seq_one_letter_code
_entity_poly.pdbx_strand_id
1 'polypeptide(L)'
;MYIRPTISLFNCVFVLMLSSTRFFKTLSFTPSSVRYCSHARLHTRLFTSTSTSTSTEGSSSNENSWTAPSTVISSLSSPPPASIEASPSHPAPSSSSGLAEFSDLIQNFSSSPIEKLLLRDSLLIYVKRDDLLRLRGPGVTGNKARKMLSLVQSGLSNDEGEGKKVNAIVSHGGHQSNAMLALAAVARHLDVPFRYYCKKVPRYLRSNPSGNFLRAKSLGMEVVELDGGEYSEAFATTPTVDPPFPAPQPSSLWIPQGGASNLSLAGCNKLAAEIYDFYVDHIPEGSRIATVIPCGTGCTALLVHREIRRLMERHEGEGCLEVVGVGVCGGRKGIIQQMKLLSEATGGAGETLPEVIDCKVPFAKPDQRVLDIWKEMKEYGVFLDLIYGAPAWLSIFRERQKEEGKLKNMQILYVHTGGLEGISSQLTRYKHLEMVEDGSVQ
;
A
#
# COMPACT_ATOMS: atom_id res chain seq x y z
N MET A 1 87.51 1.02 14.57
CA MET A 1 87.30 -0.40 14.96
C MET A 1 86.10 -0.89 14.17
N TYR A 2 86.27 -1.32 12.92
CA TYR A 2 86.64 -2.67 12.45
C TYR A 2 85.45 -3.65 12.35
N ILE A 3 85.14 -3.96 11.08
CA ILE A 3 84.64 -5.21 10.44
C ILE A 3 83.19 -5.74 10.69
N ARG A 4 82.49 -5.86 9.54
CA ARG A 4 81.54 -6.90 9.05
C ARG A 4 82.01 -8.38 9.29
N PRO A 5 81.48 -9.43 8.63
CA PRO A 5 80.10 -9.92 8.40
C PRO A 5 79.96 -11.46 8.59
N THR A 6 78.75 -12.01 8.38
CA THR A 6 78.41 -13.28 7.69
C THR A 6 76.88 -13.23 7.42
N ILE A 7 76.27 -13.27 6.21
CA ILE A 7 76.35 -14.12 5.00
C ILE A 7 76.19 -15.59 5.40
N SER A 8 75.20 -16.41 5.00
CA SER A 8 74.42 -16.60 3.76
C SER A 8 73.35 -17.71 4.04
N LEU A 9 72.46 -18.23 3.18
CA LEU A 9 72.31 -18.31 1.72
C LEU A 9 70.84 -18.77 1.44
N PHE A 10 70.18 -18.13 0.47
CA PHE A 10 69.42 -18.70 -0.69
C PHE A 10 68.28 -19.71 -0.48
N ASN A 11 67.15 -19.68 -1.24
CA ASN A 11 66.90 -19.37 -2.66
C ASN A 11 65.53 -18.62 -2.79
N CYS A 12 65.33 -17.51 -3.53
CA CYS A 12 65.39 -17.27 -5.00
C CYS A 12 64.49 -18.25 -5.79
N VAL A 13 63.62 -17.89 -6.75
CA VAL A 13 63.53 -16.78 -7.71
C VAL A 13 62.14 -16.91 -8.42
N PHE A 14 61.35 -15.84 -8.62
CA PHE A 14 61.19 -15.03 -9.87
C PHE A 14 60.47 -15.81 -11.02
N VAL A 15 59.60 -15.26 -11.90
CA VAL A 15 59.15 -13.89 -12.16
C VAL A 15 57.98 -13.81 -13.17
N LEU A 16 57.21 -12.71 -13.09
CA LEU A 16 56.59 -11.82 -14.11
C LEU A 16 56.18 -12.31 -15.53
N MET A 17 54.94 -11.89 -15.88
CA MET A 17 54.53 -11.04 -17.03
C MET A 17 53.99 -11.61 -18.36
N LEU A 18 52.92 -10.91 -18.78
CA LEU A 18 52.49 -10.49 -20.13
C LEU A 18 51.52 -11.36 -20.97
N SER A 19 50.34 -10.76 -21.18
CA SER A 19 49.55 -10.59 -22.41
C SER A 19 49.29 -11.78 -23.36
N SER A 20 48.00 -12.03 -23.65
CA SER A 20 47.53 -12.23 -25.04
C SER A 20 46.00 -12.24 -25.15
N THR A 21 45.52 -11.41 -26.09
CA THR A 21 44.20 -11.44 -26.73
C THR A 21 43.97 -12.72 -27.56
N ARG A 22 42.73 -13.25 -27.59
CA ARG A 22 41.96 -13.60 -28.81
C ARG A 22 40.60 -14.26 -28.52
N PHE A 23 39.56 -13.72 -29.16
CA PHE A 23 38.38 -14.32 -29.81
C PHE A 23 38.11 -15.84 -29.62
N PHE A 24 36.84 -16.22 -29.40
CA PHE A 24 36.03 -16.99 -30.37
C PHE A 24 34.53 -17.18 -29.98
N LYS A 25 33.66 -16.85 -30.94
CA LYS A 25 32.40 -17.46 -31.39
C LYS A 25 31.20 -17.73 -30.46
N THR A 26 30.14 -17.00 -30.81
CA THR A 26 28.72 -17.40 -30.94
C THR A 26 28.46 -18.86 -31.31
N LEU A 27 27.48 -19.48 -30.64
CA LEU A 27 26.69 -20.60 -31.15
C LEU A 27 25.25 -20.49 -30.61
N SER A 28 24.35 -20.16 -31.52
CA SER A 28 22.91 -20.26 -31.43
C SER A 28 22.46 -21.72 -31.46
N PHE A 29 21.54 -22.11 -30.58
CA PHE A 29 20.70 -23.30 -30.79
C PHE A 29 19.28 -23.03 -30.27
N THR A 30 18.35 -22.87 -31.21
CA THR A 30 16.92 -23.13 -31.02
C THR A 30 16.69 -24.64 -30.90
N PRO A 31 15.63 -25.06 -30.20
CA PRO A 31 14.74 -26.01 -30.85
C PRO A 31 13.26 -25.68 -30.71
N SER A 32 12.59 -26.07 -31.78
CA SER A 32 11.21 -25.87 -32.16
C SER A 32 10.23 -26.75 -31.39
N SER A 33 9.02 -26.21 -31.20
CA SER A 33 7.71 -26.87 -31.36
C SER A 33 7.59 -28.40 -31.14
N VAL A 34 6.85 -28.79 -30.10
CA VAL A 34 6.01 -30.00 -30.13
C VAL A 34 4.66 -29.71 -29.46
N ARG A 35 3.59 -29.80 -30.26
CA ARG A 35 2.20 -29.98 -29.79
C ARG A 35 2.06 -31.42 -29.30
N TYR A 36 1.32 -31.67 -28.22
CA TYR A 36 0.49 -32.89 -28.14
C TYR A 36 -0.76 -32.70 -27.27
N CYS A 37 -1.83 -33.26 -27.80
CA CYS A 37 -3.19 -33.33 -27.32
C CYS A 37 -3.38 -34.27 -26.11
N SER A 38 -4.37 -33.94 -25.29
CA SER A 38 -5.36 -34.81 -24.62
C SER A 38 -5.11 -36.34 -24.56
N HIS A 39 -5.13 -36.91 -23.36
CA HIS A 39 -6.19 -37.85 -22.93
C HIS A 39 -6.05 -38.26 -21.46
N ALA A 40 -7.21 -38.35 -20.81
CA ALA A 40 -7.41 -38.92 -19.49
C ALA A 40 -7.07 -40.42 -19.44
N ARG A 41 -6.68 -40.89 -18.25
CA ARG A 41 -7.04 -42.24 -17.77
C ARG A 41 -6.99 -42.31 -16.24
N LEU A 42 -8.12 -42.75 -15.70
CA LEU A 42 -8.33 -43.13 -14.31
C LEU A 42 -7.36 -44.24 -13.90
N HIS A 43 -6.91 -44.20 -12.64
CA HIS A 43 -6.58 -45.41 -11.91
C HIS A 43 -7.23 -45.38 -10.52
N THR A 44 -8.27 -46.19 -10.43
CA THR A 44 -8.90 -46.70 -9.22
C THR A 44 -7.88 -47.48 -8.39
N ARG A 45 -7.77 -47.18 -7.09
CA ARG A 45 -7.32 -48.16 -6.08
C ARG A 45 -8.25 -48.12 -4.88
N LEU A 46 -8.97 -49.22 -4.76
CA LEU A 46 -9.69 -49.68 -3.58
C LEU A 46 -8.69 -49.98 -2.47
N PHE A 47 -9.00 -49.55 -1.24
CA PHE A 47 -8.65 -50.27 -0.02
C PHE A 47 -9.84 -50.24 0.93
N THR A 48 -10.18 -51.43 1.40
CA THR A 48 -11.29 -51.80 2.28
C THR A 48 -10.89 -51.81 3.75
N SER A 49 -11.92 -51.67 4.59
CA SER A 49 -12.07 -52.02 6.03
C SER A 49 -11.19 -51.24 7.02
N THR A 50 -11.68 -50.75 8.15
CA THR A 50 -12.55 -51.43 9.13
C THR A 50 -13.51 -50.48 9.86
N SER A 51 -14.66 -51.04 10.21
CA SER A 51 -15.66 -50.52 11.13
C SER A 51 -15.18 -50.65 12.59
N THR A 52 -15.54 -49.67 13.43
CA THR A 52 -15.90 -49.92 14.83
C THR A 52 -16.85 -48.82 15.30
N SER A 53 -18.05 -49.24 15.65
CA SER A 53 -19.13 -48.48 16.25
C SER A 53 -18.86 -48.21 17.73
N THR A 54 -19.11 -46.99 18.19
CA THR A 54 -19.68 -46.76 19.53
C THR A 54 -20.62 -45.56 19.46
N SER A 55 -21.88 -45.85 19.74
CA SER A 55 -22.98 -44.93 20.01
C SER A 55 -22.93 -44.47 21.47
N THR A 56 -23.27 -43.21 21.74
CA THR A 56 -24.22 -42.80 22.80
C THR A 56 -24.45 -41.29 22.76
N GLU A 57 -25.74 -40.92 22.67
CA GLU A 57 -26.44 -39.80 23.34
C GLU A 57 -25.96 -38.34 23.06
N GLY A 58 -26.79 -37.36 22.72
CA GLY A 58 -28.24 -37.20 22.88
C GLY A 58 -28.53 -35.91 23.67
N SER A 59 -29.29 -34.98 23.06
CA SER A 59 -29.89 -33.76 23.64
C SER A 59 -28.93 -32.55 23.85
N SER A 60 -29.32 -31.29 23.71
CA SER A 60 -30.61 -30.63 23.50
C SER A 60 -30.39 -29.20 22.96
N SER A 61 -31.38 -28.74 22.23
CA SER A 61 -31.68 -27.37 21.80
C SER A 61 -31.68 -26.34 22.94
N ASN A 62 -31.23 -25.12 22.67
CA ASN A 62 -31.83 -23.93 23.27
C ASN A 62 -31.68 -22.72 22.33
N GLU A 63 -32.74 -22.48 21.57
CA GLU A 63 -33.06 -21.19 20.96
C GLU A 63 -33.56 -20.28 22.09
N ASN A 64 -32.82 -19.22 22.40
CA ASN A 64 -33.33 -18.14 23.25
C ASN A 64 -33.77 -16.97 22.37
N SER A 65 -35.07 -16.96 22.10
CA SER A 65 -35.85 -15.80 21.70
C SER A 65 -35.79 -14.73 22.78
N TRP A 66 -35.30 -13.53 22.46
CA TRP A 66 -35.50 -12.35 23.28
C TRP A 66 -36.36 -11.34 22.51
N THR A 67 -37.58 -11.19 23.01
CA THR A 67 -38.58 -10.21 22.61
C THR A 67 -38.18 -8.83 23.14
N ALA A 68 -38.16 -7.84 22.24
CA ALA A 68 -37.98 -6.43 22.59
C ALA A 68 -39.30 -5.82 23.07
N PRO A 69 -39.31 -4.96 24.10
CA PRO A 69 -40.49 -4.23 24.50
C PRO A 69 -40.75 -3.05 23.54
N SER A 70 -41.96 -3.04 22.98
CA SER A 70 -42.54 -1.98 22.17
C SER A 70 -42.80 -0.73 23.02
N THR A 71 -42.09 0.37 22.72
CA THR A 71 -42.44 1.70 23.26
C THR A 71 -43.07 2.53 22.15
N VAL A 72 -44.32 2.91 22.41
CA VAL A 72 -45.17 3.78 21.60
C VAL A 72 -44.58 5.19 21.61
N ILE A 73 -44.27 5.75 20.44
CA ILE A 73 -44.04 7.19 20.29
C ILE A 73 -45.05 7.73 19.26
N SER A 74 -45.82 8.69 19.76
CA SER A 74 -46.88 9.44 19.10
C SER A 74 -46.38 10.23 17.89
N SER A 75 -47.19 10.18 16.84
CA SER A 75 -47.14 10.96 15.62
C SER A 75 -47.11 12.47 15.85
N LEU A 76 -46.10 13.15 15.30
CA LEU A 76 -46.16 14.57 14.96
C LEU A 76 -45.94 14.71 13.45
N SER A 77 -46.95 15.28 12.80
CA SER A 77 -47.09 15.49 11.36
C SER A 77 -46.19 16.63 10.86
N SER A 78 -45.35 16.35 9.87
CA SER A 78 -44.63 17.36 9.09
C SER A 78 -45.48 17.85 7.90
N PRO A 79 -45.46 19.16 7.55
CA PRO A 79 -46.17 19.69 6.39
C PRO A 79 -45.45 19.32 5.07
N PRO A 80 -46.17 19.32 3.93
CA PRO A 80 -45.63 18.86 2.64
C PRO A 80 -44.64 19.88 2.02
N PRO A 81 -43.69 19.44 1.18
CA PRO A 81 -42.72 20.33 0.55
C PRO A 81 -43.35 21.13 -0.61
N ALA A 82 -42.98 22.41 -0.68
CA ALA A 82 -43.32 23.31 -1.77
C ALA A 82 -42.60 22.92 -3.08
N SER A 83 -43.35 22.95 -4.17
CA SER A 83 -42.90 22.78 -5.56
C SER A 83 -41.93 23.90 -5.97
N ILE A 84 -40.73 23.53 -6.44
CA ILE A 84 -39.77 24.44 -7.06
C ILE A 84 -39.83 24.26 -8.57
N GLU A 85 -40.13 25.37 -9.25
CA GLU A 85 -40.16 25.53 -10.70
C GLU A 85 -38.77 25.36 -11.34
N ALA A 86 -38.76 24.78 -12.55
CA ALA A 86 -37.58 24.62 -13.38
C ALA A 86 -37.08 25.98 -13.90
N SER A 87 -35.76 26.18 -13.89
CA SER A 87 -35.06 27.31 -14.53
C SER A 87 -33.99 26.80 -15.50
N PRO A 88 -33.61 27.60 -16.52
CA PRO A 88 -33.21 27.09 -17.83
C PRO A 88 -31.72 26.70 -17.95
N SER A 89 -31.46 25.86 -18.95
CA SER A 89 -30.19 25.29 -19.39
C SER A 89 -29.02 26.28 -19.51
N HIS A 90 -27.88 25.94 -18.91
CA HIS A 90 -26.58 26.59 -19.14
C HIS A 90 -25.96 26.16 -20.48
N PRO A 91 -25.22 27.04 -21.19
CA PRO A 91 -24.53 26.69 -22.43
C PRO A 91 -23.23 25.92 -22.15
N ALA A 92 -22.84 25.06 -23.10
CA ALA A 92 -21.63 24.24 -23.04
C ALA A 92 -20.33 25.08 -23.01
N PRO A 93 -19.28 24.65 -22.27
CA PRO A 93 -18.05 25.42 -22.17
C PRO A 93 -17.18 25.28 -23.42
N SER A 94 -16.60 26.41 -23.85
CA SER A 94 -15.65 26.55 -24.94
C SER A 94 -14.27 25.95 -24.59
N SER A 95 -13.63 25.33 -25.58
CA SER A 95 -12.44 24.46 -25.52
C SER A 95 -11.09 25.12 -25.15
N SER A 96 -11.06 26.33 -24.59
CA SER A 96 -9.83 27.03 -24.19
C SER A 96 -9.59 27.07 -22.66
N SER A 97 -10.54 26.63 -21.84
CA SER A 97 -10.44 26.66 -20.37
C SER A 97 -9.67 25.48 -19.76
N GLY A 98 -9.52 24.37 -20.51
CA GLY A 98 -8.87 23.16 -20.00
C GLY A 98 -7.39 23.37 -19.65
N LEU A 99 -6.60 24.01 -20.50
CA LEU A 99 -5.16 24.14 -20.25
C LEU A 99 -4.82 25.02 -19.02
N ALA A 100 -5.65 26.01 -18.70
CA ALA A 100 -5.48 26.85 -17.52
C ALA A 100 -5.86 26.11 -16.22
N GLU A 101 -7.00 25.40 -16.19
CA GLU A 101 -7.35 24.54 -15.05
C GLU A 101 -6.32 23.41 -14.83
N PHE A 102 -5.73 22.89 -15.91
CA PHE A 102 -4.70 21.86 -15.86
C PHE A 102 -3.37 22.37 -15.27
N SER A 103 -2.98 23.61 -15.59
CA SER A 103 -1.80 24.25 -15.00
C SER A 103 -1.97 24.46 -13.49
N ASP A 104 -3.16 24.85 -13.03
CA ASP A 104 -3.47 25.04 -11.60
C ASP A 104 -3.55 23.71 -10.82
N LEU A 105 -3.99 22.63 -11.48
CA LEU A 105 -3.96 21.26 -10.93
C LEU A 105 -2.54 20.77 -10.66
N ILE A 106 -1.59 21.09 -11.55
CA ILE A 106 -0.17 20.71 -11.43
C ILE A 106 0.59 21.63 -10.46
N GLN A 107 0.27 22.92 -10.42
CA GLN A 107 0.96 23.90 -9.56
C GLN A 107 0.78 23.64 -8.05
N ASN A 108 -0.14 22.76 -7.63
CA ASN A 108 -0.45 22.55 -6.22
C ASN A 108 -0.37 21.10 -5.72
N PHE A 109 0.24 20.16 -6.45
CA PHE A 109 0.77 18.94 -5.80
C PHE A 109 2.06 19.31 -5.06
N SER A 110 1.92 20.14 -4.03
CA SER A 110 3.01 20.64 -3.22
C SER A 110 3.60 19.53 -2.37
N SER A 111 4.91 19.56 -2.17
CA SER A 111 5.56 18.72 -1.17
C SER A 111 4.86 18.87 0.18
N SER A 112 4.54 17.76 0.85
CA SER A 112 4.06 17.80 2.22
C SER A 112 5.18 18.22 3.19
N PRO A 113 4.89 18.84 4.34
CA PRO A 113 5.95 19.27 5.25
C PRO A 113 6.65 18.07 5.91
N ILE A 114 7.88 18.30 6.38
CA ILE A 114 8.57 17.43 7.33
C ILE A 114 8.64 18.16 8.66
N GLU A 115 8.03 17.58 9.69
CA GLU A 115 8.01 18.13 11.04
C GLU A 115 9.02 17.44 11.93
N LYS A 116 9.68 18.19 12.80
CA LYS A 116 10.62 17.68 13.79
C LYS A 116 9.91 17.59 15.15
N LEU A 117 9.86 16.40 15.75
CA LEU A 117 9.17 16.16 17.02
C LEU A 117 10.10 15.50 18.03
N LEU A 118 9.94 15.85 19.31
CA LEU A 118 10.58 15.17 20.43
C LEU A 118 9.55 14.28 21.12
N LEU A 119 9.67 12.97 20.94
CA LEU A 119 8.82 11.99 21.61
C LEU A 119 9.48 11.51 22.91
N ARG A 120 8.66 11.29 23.96
CA ARG A 120 9.10 10.70 25.24
C ARG A 120 10.35 11.41 25.79
N ASP A 121 10.36 12.74 25.69
CA ASP A 121 11.37 13.68 26.17
C ASP A 121 12.81 13.47 25.66
N SER A 122 13.05 12.50 24.77
CA SER A 122 14.41 12.05 24.44
C SER A 122 14.56 11.50 23.02
N LEU A 123 13.46 11.15 22.35
CA LEU A 123 13.50 10.58 21.01
C LEU A 123 13.13 11.63 19.97
N LEU A 124 14.15 12.23 19.37
CA LEU A 124 13.98 13.13 18.26
C LEU A 124 13.64 12.35 16.97
N ILE A 125 12.54 12.74 16.32
CA ILE A 125 12.06 12.15 15.08
C ILE A 125 11.73 13.24 14.05
N TYR A 126 11.70 12.83 12.79
CA TYR A 126 11.12 13.59 11.70
C TYR A 126 9.85 12.89 11.20
N VAL A 127 8.84 13.67 10.85
CA VAL A 127 7.56 13.15 10.31
C VAL A 127 7.28 13.82 8.98
N LYS A 128 7.34 13.05 7.89
CA LYS A 128 6.88 13.47 6.57
C LYS A 128 5.35 13.38 6.53
N ARG A 129 4.68 14.53 6.52
CA ARG A 129 3.22 14.70 6.68
C ARG A 129 2.43 14.41 5.41
N ASP A 130 2.66 13.26 4.78
CA ASP A 130 1.89 12.85 3.60
C ASP A 130 0.39 12.66 3.92
N ASP A 131 -0.01 12.57 5.19
CA ASP A 131 -1.40 12.66 5.65
C ASP A 131 -2.08 13.99 5.33
N LEU A 132 -1.30 15.07 5.14
CA LEU A 132 -1.75 16.38 4.69
C LEU A 132 -1.68 16.55 3.17
N LEU A 133 -1.05 15.61 2.46
CA LEU A 133 -0.97 15.64 1.00
C LEU A 133 -2.36 15.48 0.39
N ARG A 134 -2.66 16.29 -0.63
CA ARG A 134 -3.93 16.27 -1.35
C ARG A 134 -3.65 16.28 -2.85
N LEU A 135 -4.19 15.30 -3.56
CA LEU A 135 -4.34 15.36 -5.01
C LEU A 135 -5.63 16.11 -5.32
N ARG A 136 -5.48 17.41 -5.65
CA ARG A 136 -6.60 18.27 -6.06
C ARG A 136 -7.26 17.72 -7.33
N GLY A 137 -8.56 17.94 -7.49
CA GLY A 137 -9.39 17.24 -8.48
C GLY A 137 -10.18 16.12 -7.79
N PRO A 138 -9.69 14.87 -7.76
CA PRO A 138 -10.42 13.78 -7.13
C PRO A 138 -10.47 13.86 -5.59
N GLY A 139 -9.72 14.77 -4.96
CA GLY A 139 -9.73 14.92 -3.50
C GLY A 139 -9.11 13.74 -2.76
N VAL A 140 -8.17 13.02 -3.41
CA VAL A 140 -7.47 11.89 -2.81
C VAL A 140 -6.38 12.40 -1.85
N THR A 141 -6.23 11.75 -0.70
CA THR A 141 -5.26 12.15 0.32
C THR A 141 -4.20 11.07 0.60
N GLY A 142 -3.20 11.41 1.41
CA GLY A 142 -2.25 10.42 1.92
C GLY A 142 -1.30 9.90 0.85
N ASN A 143 -0.73 8.72 1.10
CA ASN A 143 0.09 8.03 0.11
C ASN A 143 -0.68 7.63 -1.16
N LYS A 144 -2.01 7.59 -1.13
CA LYS A 144 -2.82 7.32 -2.33
C LYS A 144 -2.77 8.50 -3.29
N ALA A 145 -2.65 9.73 -2.80
CA ALA A 145 -2.44 10.90 -3.64
C ALA A 145 -1.15 10.74 -4.49
N ARG A 146 -0.04 10.27 -3.88
CA ARG A 146 1.19 9.93 -4.61
C ARG A 146 0.95 8.91 -5.71
N LYS A 147 0.27 7.80 -5.37
CA LYS A 147 0.08 6.68 -6.31
C LYS A 147 -0.86 6.98 -7.47
N MET A 148 -1.85 7.86 -7.24
CA MET A 148 -2.84 8.22 -8.24
C MET A 148 -2.39 9.39 -9.13
N LEU A 149 -1.25 10.03 -8.82
CA LEU A 149 -0.76 11.19 -9.56
C LEU A 149 -0.69 10.94 -11.07
N SER A 150 0.02 9.89 -11.50
CA SER A 150 0.18 9.59 -12.93
C SER A 150 -1.15 9.24 -13.59
N LEU A 151 -2.06 8.56 -12.86
CA LEU A 151 -3.36 8.17 -13.39
C LEU A 151 -4.25 9.39 -13.65
N VAL A 152 -4.26 10.34 -12.73
CA VAL A 152 -4.97 11.61 -12.92
C VAL A 152 -4.35 12.38 -14.08
N GLN A 153 -3.02 12.46 -14.16
CA GLN A 153 -2.34 13.15 -15.26
C GLN A 153 -2.63 12.53 -16.63
N SER A 154 -2.55 11.20 -16.75
CA SER A 154 -2.77 10.49 -18.02
C SER A 154 -4.25 10.38 -18.41
N GLY A 155 -5.15 10.38 -17.43
CA GLY A 155 -6.60 10.37 -17.68
C GLY A 155 -7.13 11.74 -18.09
N LEU A 156 -6.42 12.81 -17.72
CA LEU A 156 -6.74 14.18 -18.08
C LEU A 156 -6.09 14.59 -19.42
N SER A 157 -4.98 14.00 -19.84
CA SER A 157 -4.33 14.38 -21.11
C SER A 157 -5.23 14.11 -22.32
N ASN A 158 -5.72 15.18 -22.95
CA ASN A 158 -6.46 15.17 -24.23
C ASN A 158 -5.53 14.98 -25.45
N ASP A 159 -4.29 14.56 -25.24
CA ASP A 159 -3.29 14.49 -26.31
C ASP A 159 -3.46 13.17 -27.07
N GLU A 160 -3.81 13.25 -28.36
CA GLU A 160 -4.01 12.12 -29.26
C GLU A 160 -2.69 11.37 -29.59
N GLY A 161 -1.56 11.80 -29.01
CA GLY A 161 -0.26 11.15 -29.09
C GLY A 161 -0.14 9.98 -28.11
N GLU A 162 -0.53 8.79 -28.54
CA GLU A 162 -0.18 7.48 -27.97
C GLU A 162 -0.66 7.14 -26.54
N GLY A 163 -1.42 8.02 -25.88
CA GLY A 163 -2.11 7.72 -24.62
C GLY A 163 -3.46 7.00 -24.85
N LYS A 164 -3.55 5.70 -24.57
CA LYS A 164 -4.87 5.03 -24.57
C LYS A 164 -5.77 5.66 -23.50
N LYS A 165 -6.84 6.32 -23.94
CA LYS A 165 -7.91 6.79 -23.04
C LYS A 165 -8.39 5.64 -22.16
N VAL A 166 -8.31 5.84 -20.85
CA VAL A 166 -8.86 4.90 -19.86
C VAL A 166 -10.37 5.02 -19.92
N ASN A 167 -11.06 3.93 -20.22
CA ASN A 167 -12.53 3.94 -20.32
C ASN A 167 -13.22 3.34 -19.09
N ALA A 168 -12.49 2.59 -18.27
CA ALA A 168 -12.95 2.09 -16.99
C ALA A 168 -11.76 1.76 -16.09
N ILE A 169 -11.95 1.81 -14.78
CA ILE A 169 -10.97 1.37 -13.78
C ILE A 169 -11.45 0.08 -13.15
N VAL A 170 -10.54 -0.87 -12.95
CA VAL A 170 -10.84 -2.16 -12.33
C VAL A 170 -9.81 -2.45 -11.24
N SER A 171 -10.27 -2.84 -10.06
CA SER A 171 -9.38 -3.22 -8.95
C SER A 171 -10.03 -4.22 -8.01
N HIS A 172 -9.32 -4.60 -6.95
CA HIS A 172 -9.79 -5.54 -5.94
C HIS A 172 -9.24 -5.25 -4.54
N GLY A 173 -9.84 -5.90 -3.52
CA GLY A 173 -9.35 -5.84 -2.14
C GLY A 173 -10.45 -5.87 -1.08
N GLY A 174 -10.14 -5.31 0.09
CA GLY A 174 -11.01 -5.33 1.26
C GLY A 174 -12.00 -4.18 1.32
N HIS A 175 -13.09 -4.35 2.08
CA HIS A 175 -14.23 -3.43 2.12
C HIS A 175 -13.90 -2.04 2.68
N GLN A 176 -12.84 -1.89 3.49
CA GLN A 176 -12.41 -0.61 4.05
C GLN A 176 -11.09 -0.08 3.44
N SER A 177 -10.75 -0.53 2.23
CA SER A 177 -9.50 -0.17 1.55
C SER A 177 -9.40 1.34 1.24
N ASN A 178 -8.32 1.99 1.69
CA ASN A 178 -8.01 3.37 1.29
C ASN A 178 -7.73 3.47 -0.22
N ALA A 179 -7.18 2.42 -0.83
CA ALA A 179 -6.96 2.39 -2.28
C ALA A 179 -8.28 2.29 -3.06
N MET A 180 -9.28 1.57 -2.54
CA MET A 180 -10.61 1.48 -3.15
C MET A 180 -11.28 2.86 -3.18
N LEU A 181 -11.28 3.57 -2.05
CA LEU A 181 -11.83 4.92 -1.98
C LEU A 181 -11.09 5.88 -2.94
N ALA A 182 -9.75 5.84 -2.96
CA ALA A 182 -8.96 6.69 -3.85
C ALA A 182 -9.26 6.42 -5.32
N LEU A 183 -9.39 5.15 -5.72
CA LEU A 183 -9.72 4.77 -7.10
C LEU A 183 -11.14 5.16 -7.49
N ALA A 184 -12.12 5.00 -6.59
CA ALA A 184 -13.48 5.47 -6.82
C ALA A 184 -13.52 6.98 -7.05
N ALA A 185 -12.74 7.75 -6.28
CA ALA A 185 -12.66 9.19 -6.41
C ALA A 185 -12.00 9.62 -7.74
N VAL A 186 -10.92 8.94 -8.14
CA VAL A 186 -10.27 9.18 -9.44
C VAL A 186 -11.19 8.80 -10.59
N ALA A 187 -11.87 7.66 -10.52
CA ALA A 187 -12.81 7.24 -11.56
C ALA A 187 -13.96 8.24 -11.73
N ARG A 188 -14.53 8.72 -10.61
CA ARG A 188 -15.55 9.75 -10.63
C ARG A 188 -15.04 11.07 -11.23
N HIS A 189 -13.80 11.45 -10.92
CA HIS A 189 -13.18 12.65 -11.45
C HIS A 189 -12.91 12.56 -12.96
N LEU A 190 -12.51 11.39 -13.45
CA LEU A 190 -12.30 11.12 -14.88
C LEU A 190 -13.58 10.78 -15.65
N ASP A 191 -14.72 10.74 -14.95
CA ASP A 191 -16.02 10.31 -15.48
C ASP A 191 -15.98 8.93 -16.18
N VAL A 192 -15.33 7.96 -15.54
CA VAL A 192 -15.24 6.57 -16.02
C VAL A 192 -15.81 5.58 -14.99
N PRO A 193 -16.39 4.45 -15.42
CA PRO A 193 -16.86 3.42 -14.51
C PRO A 193 -15.72 2.83 -13.68
N PHE A 194 -16.03 2.51 -12.41
CA PHE A 194 -15.12 1.81 -11.52
C PHE A 194 -15.73 0.50 -11.04
N ARG A 195 -15.09 -0.63 -11.39
CA ARG A 195 -15.46 -1.97 -10.93
C ARG A 195 -14.48 -2.47 -9.87
N TYR A 196 -15.03 -2.94 -8.75
CA TYR A 196 -14.26 -3.39 -7.60
C TYR A 196 -14.64 -4.81 -7.18
N TYR A 197 -13.69 -5.73 -7.26
CA TYR A 197 -13.87 -7.11 -6.81
C TYR A 197 -13.50 -7.26 -5.33
N CYS A 198 -14.40 -7.83 -4.53
CA CYS A 198 -14.15 -8.12 -3.12
C CYS A 198 -14.75 -9.46 -2.70
N LYS A 199 -14.32 -9.97 -1.54
CA LYS A 199 -15.06 -11.06 -0.87
C LYS A 199 -16.48 -10.61 -0.55
N LYS A 200 -17.39 -11.56 -0.34
CA LYS A 200 -18.76 -11.30 0.14
C LYS A 200 -18.82 -10.21 1.22
N VAL A 201 -19.65 -9.20 0.97
CA VAL A 201 -19.88 -8.08 1.88
C VAL A 201 -20.66 -8.61 3.10
N PRO A 202 -20.14 -8.43 4.33
CA PRO A 202 -20.84 -8.85 5.54
C PRO A 202 -22.23 -8.23 5.66
N ARG A 203 -23.20 -8.96 6.23
CA ARG A 203 -24.60 -8.50 6.38
C ARG A 203 -24.69 -7.11 7.03
N TYR A 204 -23.94 -6.87 8.11
CA TYR A 204 -23.95 -5.57 8.80
C TYR A 204 -23.53 -4.41 7.89
N LEU A 205 -22.49 -4.60 7.06
CA LEU A 205 -21.98 -3.56 6.16
C LEU A 205 -22.89 -3.39 4.94
N ARG A 206 -23.60 -4.45 4.53
CA ARG A 206 -24.62 -4.37 3.48
C ARG A 206 -25.85 -3.58 3.97
N SER A 207 -26.32 -3.85 5.18
CA SER A 207 -27.50 -3.20 5.77
C SER A 207 -27.22 -1.75 6.19
N ASN A 208 -26.01 -1.46 6.68
CA ASN A 208 -25.59 -0.12 7.06
C ASN A 208 -24.18 0.17 6.51
N PRO A 209 -24.06 0.54 5.22
CA PRO A 209 -22.77 0.88 4.63
C PRO A 209 -22.09 2.00 5.41
N SER A 210 -20.80 1.87 5.67
CA SER A 210 -20.02 2.85 6.45
C SER A 210 -18.57 2.97 5.99
N GLY A 211 -17.90 4.03 6.45
CA GLY A 211 -16.49 4.28 6.17
C GLY A 211 -16.16 4.41 4.68
N ASN A 212 -15.03 3.83 4.28
CA ASN A 212 -14.55 3.85 2.90
C ASN A 212 -15.51 3.13 1.94
N PHE A 213 -16.20 2.09 2.39
CA PHE A 213 -17.16 1.36 1.55
C PHE A 213 -18.34 2.22 1.13
N LEU A 214 -18.97 2.90 2.09
CA LEU A 214 -20.07 3.83 1.81
C LEU A 214 -19.61 4.92 0.85
N ARG A 215 -18.49 5.58 1.16
CA ARG A 215 -17.96 6.67 0.35
C ARG A 215 -17.64 6.24 -1.08
N ALA A 216 -17.01 5.07 -1.26
CA ALA A 216 -16.71 4.55 -2.60
C ALA A 216 -18.00 4.23 -3.38
N LYS A 217 -19.02 3.65 -2.73
CA LYS A 217 -20.33 3.45 -3.36
C LYS A 217 -21.01 4.76 -3.77
N SER A 218 -20.98 5.78 -2.91
CA SER A 218 -21.51 7.11 -3.22
C SER A 218 -20.80 7.79 -4.40
N LEU A 219 -19.56 7.40 -4.70
CA LEU A 219 -18.80 7.85 -5.86
C LEU A 219 -19.08 7.05 -7.14
N GLY A 220 -20.00 6.08 -7.11
CA GLY A 220 -20.39 5.28 -8.28
C GLY A 220 -19.60 3.98 -8.46
N MET A 221 -18.90 3.49 -7.41
CA MET A 221 -18.23 2.19 -7.46
C MET A 221 -19.22 1.03 -7.66
N GLU A 222 -19.02 0.26 -8.72
CA GLU A 222 -19.67 -1.04 -8.93
C GLU A 222 -18.92 -2.11 -8.12
N VAL A 223 -19.60 -2.71 -7.15
CA VAL A 223 -19.03 -3.81 -6.34
C VAL A 223 -19.41 -5.17 -6.94
N VAL A 224 -18.42 -6.03 -7.14
CA VAL A 224 -18.60 -7.43 -7.54
C VAL A 224 -18.12 -8.33 -6.41
N GLU A 225 -19.06 -9.07 -5.83
CA GLU A 225 -18.79 -9.98 -4.72
C GLU A 225 -18.41 -11.36 -5.25
N LEU A 226 -17.28 -11.87 -4.78
CA LEU A 226 -16.83 -13.23 -5.06
C LEU A 226 -16.91 -14.09 -3.81
N ASP A 227 -17.13 -15.39 -4.01
CA ASP A 227 -17.01 -16.35 -2.92
C ASP A 227 -15.57 -16.45 -2.42
N GLY A 228 -15.39 -16.92 -1.18
CA GLY A 228 -14.07 -16.94 -0.54
C GLY A 228 -13.03 -17.76 -1.31
N GLY A 229 -13.47 -18.87 -1.91
CA GLY A 229 -12.66 -19.72 -2.79
C GLY A 229 -12.30 -19.00 -4.09
N GLU A 230 -13.29 -18.49 -4.81
CA GLU A 230 -13.10 -17.74 -6.07
C GLU A 230 -12.21 -16.52 -5.92
N TYR A 231 -12.42 -15.73 -4.86
CA TYR A 231 -11.58 -14.57 -4.56
C TYR A 231 -10.14 -15.00 -4.29
N SER A 232 -9.94 -16.13 -3.58
CA SER A 232 -8.61 -16.64 -3.32
C SER A 232 -8.01 -17.18 -4.61
N GLU A 233 -8.71 -17.91 -5.45
CA GLU A 233 -8.18 -18.39 -6.72
C GLU A 233 -7.79 -17.25 -7.67
N ALA A 234 -8.66 -16.24 -7.81
CA ALA A 234 -8.44 -15.09 -8.69
C ALA A 234 -7.33 -14.15 -8.19
N PHE A 235 -7.13 -14.05 -6.87
CA PHE A 235 -6.26 -13.04 -6.27
C PHE A 235 -5.25 -13.60 -5.24
N ALA A 236 -5.01 -14.92 -5.18
CA ALA A 236 -4.10 -15.51 -4.21
C ALA A 236 -2.64 -15.23 -4.56
N THR A 237 -1.93 -14.74 -3.53
CA THR A 237 -0.46 -14.75 -3.34
C THR A 237 0.43 -14.07 -4.37
N THR A 238 -0.04 -13.81 -5.58
CA THR A 238 0.62 -12.99 -6.59
C THR A 238 -0.25 -11.77 -6.86
N PRO A 239 0.25 -10.52 -6.71
CA PRO A 239 -0.31 -9.39 -7.43
C PRO A 239 -0.36 -9.78 -8.90
N THR A 240 -1.54 -10.13 -9.39
CA THR A 240 -1.72 -10.41 -10.80
C THR A 240 -1.52 -9.08 -11.51
N VAL A 241 -0.43 -8.99 -12.28
CA VAL A 241 -0.19 -7.83 -13.15
C VAL A 241 -1.30 -7.75 -14.20
N ASP A 242 -1.88 -8.90 -14.53
CA ASP A 242 -3.03 -9.04 -15.41
C ASP A 242 -4.35 -9.15 -14.62
N PRO A 243 -5.46 -8.65 -15.20
CA PRO A 243 -6.78 -8.82 -14.61
C PRO A 243 -7.21 -10.31 -14.68
N PRO A 244 -7.69 -10.91 -13.57
CA PRO A 244 -8.15 -12.31 -13.58
C PRO A 244 -9.53 -12.48 -14.23
N PHE A 245 -10.22 -11.38 -14.55
CA PHE A 245 -11.53 -11.37 -15.16
C PHE A 245 -11.51 -10.50 -16.42
N PRO A 246 -12.40 -10.77 -17.40
CA PRO A 246 -12.56 -9.93 -18.57
C PRO A 246 -12.81 -8.46 -18.19
N ALA A 247 -12.22 -7.56 -18.98
CA ALA A 247 -12.41 -6.13 -18.81
C ALA A 247 -13.90 -5.76 -18.98
N PRO A 248 -14.47 -4.88 -18.12
CA PRO A 248 -15.83 -4.36 -18.29
C PRO A 248 -16.03 -3.69 -19.65
N GLN A 249 -15.00 -3.03 -20.15
CA GLN A 249 -14.98 -2.28 -21.40
C GLN A 249 -13.63 -2.41 -22.11
N PRO A 250 -13.57 -2.21 -23.44
CA PRO A 250 -12.31 -2.04 -24.13
C PRO A 250 -11.46 -0.94 -23.47
N SER A 251 -10.16 -1.18 -23.30
CA SER A 251 -9.22 -0.26 -22.63
C SER A 251 -9.54 0.01 -21.14
N SER A 252 -10.14 -0.96 -20.44
CA SER A 252 -10.21 -0.91 -18.98
C SER A 252 -8.81 -1.01 -18.36
N LEU A 253 -8.53 -0.14 -17.41
CA LEU A 253 -7.27 -0.13 -16.68
C LEU A 253 -7.38 -1.02 -15.43
N TRP A 254 -6.61 -2.10 -15.43
CA TRP A 254 -6.42 -2.95 -14.26
C TRP A 254 -5.42 -2.33 -13.28
N ILE A 255 -5.82 -2.24 -12.01
CA ILE A 255 -4.97 -1.74 -10.93
C ILE A 255 -4.95 -2.77 -9.80
N PRO A 256 -3.80 -3.41 -9.53
CA PRO A 256 -3.67 -4.39 -8.45
C PRO A 256 -3.96 -3.81 -7.06
N GLN A 257 -4.19 -4.70 -6.09
CA GLN A 257 -4.46 -4.34 -4.71
C GLN A 257 -3.52 -3.24 -4.19
N GLY A 258 -4.11 -2.23 -3.53
CA GLY A 258 -3.34 -1.17 -2.88
C GLY A 258 -2.73 -0.13 -3.84
N GLY A 259 -3.01 -0.23 -5.15
CA GLY A 259 -2.46 0.62 -6.20
C GLY A 259 -1.02 0.26 -6.56
N ALA A 260 -0.62 -1.00 -6.40
CA ALA A 260 0.75 -1.45 -6.68
C ALA A 260 0.96 -1.64 -8.19
N SER A 261 1.21 -0.54 -8.91
CA SER A 261 1.44 -0.54 -10.36
C SER A 261 2.49 0.49 -10.78
N ASN A 262 2.89 0.45 -12.05
CA ASN A 262 3.83 1.40 -12.66
C ASN A 262 3.36 2.86 -12.53
N LEU A 263 2.05 3.09 -12.42
CA LEU A 263 1.48 4.42 -12.20
C LEU A 263 1.94 5.06 -10.88
N SER A 264 2.37 4.25 -9.90
CA SER A 264 2.90 4.74 -8.63
C SER A 264 4.30 5.33 -8.71
N LEU A 265 5.03 5.11 -9.81
CA LEU A 265 6.43 5.50 -9.93
C LEU A 265 6.64 7.00 -9.79
N ALA A 266 5.95 7.81 -10.60
CA ALA A 266 6.16 9.26 -10.60
C ALA A 266 5.95 9.87 -9.21
N GLY A 267 4.85 9.50 -8.53
CA GLY A 267 4.59 10.02 -7.19
C GLY A 267 5.54 9.50 -6.12
N CYS A 268 5.95 8.23 -6.18
CA CYS A 268 6.92 7.69 -5.21
C CYS A 268 8.33 8.25 -5.43
N ASN A 269 8.72 8.51 -6.68
CA ASN A 269 9.99 9.17 -7.00
C ASN A 269 10.00 10.62 -6.48
N LYS A 270 8.88 11.35 -6.61
CA LYS A 270 8.74 12.67 -5.97
C LYS A 270 8.92 12.59 -4.45
N LEU A 271 8.29 11.63 -3.79
CA LEU A 271 8.47 11.43 -2.35
C LEU A 271 9.93 11.11 -1.99
N ALA A 272 10.62 10.29 -2.78
CA ALA A 272 12.03 9.97 -2.56
C ALA A 272 12.94 11.19 -2.72
N ALA A 273 12.71 12.01 -3.76
CA ALA A 273 13.43 13.26 -3.98
C ALA A 273 13.21 14.22 -2.80
N GLU A 274 11.96 14.44 -2.38
CA GLU A 274 11.66 15.30 -1.23
C GLU A 274 12.34 14.85 0.07
N ILE A 275 12.48 13.53 0.29
CA ILE A 275 13.17 12.97 1.45
C ILE A 275 14.69 13.13 1.32
N TYR A 276 15.23 12.91 0.12
CA TYR A 276 16.65 13.07 -0.15
C TYR A 276 17.08 14.53 -0.02
N ASP A 277 16.32 15.47 -0.58
CA ASP A 277 16.60 16.91 -0.47
C ASP A 277 16.60 17.34 1.00
N PHE A 278 15.60 16.90 1.78
CA PHE A 278 15.58 17.14 3.23
C PHE A 278 16.80 16.55 3.95
N TYR A 279 17.22 15.34 3.59
CA TYR A 279 18.40 14.70 4.14
C TYR A 279 19.66 15.53 3.86
N VAL A 280 19.88 15.93 2.61
CA VAL A 280 21.06 16.73 2.22
C VAL A 280 21.07 18.10 2.90
N ASP A 281 19.92 18.76 2.96
CA ASP A 281 19.85 20.15 3.40
C ASP A 281 19.81 20.30 4.94
N HIS A 282 19.28 19.32 5.67
CA HIS A 282 18.93 19.49 7.09
C HIS A 282 19.54 18.46 8.03
N ILE A 283 20.06 17.34 7.51
CA ILE A 283 20.62 16.28 8.36
C ILE A 283 22.14 16.42 8.39
N PRO A 284 22.76 16.42 9.59
CA PRO A 284 24.21 16.55 9.70
C PRO A 284 24.94 15.43 8.94
N GLU A 285 26.04 15.78 8.27
CA GLU A 285 26.91 14.84 7.56
C GLU A 285 27.36 13.68 8.48
N GLY A 286 27.47 12.48 7.92
CA GLY A 286 27.78 11.26 8.66
C GLY A 286 26.58 10.65 9.43
N SER A 287 25.43 11.32 9.47
CA SER A 287 24.24 10.78 10.14
C SER A 287 23.69 9.53 9.46
N ARG A 288 23.13 8.62 10.26
CA ARG A 288 22.37 7.45 9.80
C ARG A 288 20.89 7.68 10.03
N ILE A 289 20.11 7.74 8.97
CA ILE A 289 18.67 7.97 9.01
C ILE A 289 17.90 6.83 8.35
N ALA A 290 16.84 6.38 9.02
CA ALA A 290 15.89 5.42 8.48
C ALA A 290 14.59 6.14 8.12
N THR A 291 14.26 6.13 6.84
CA THR A 291 12.93 6.46 6.32
C THR A 291 12.01 5.28 6.54
N VAL A 292 11.12 5.40 7.52
CA VAL A 292 10.21 4.34 7.95
C VAL A 292 8.83 4.50 7.32
N ILE A 293 8.37 3.48 6.59
CA ILE A 293 7.12 3.54 5.80
C ILE A 293 6.19 2.38 6.18
N PRO A 294 4.94 2.63 6.62
CA PRO A 294 3.93 1.59 6.81
C PRO A 294 3.62 0.81 5.52
N CYS A 295 3.66 -0.51 5.58
CA CYS A 295 3.51 -1.41 4.44
C CYS A 295 2.24 -2.27 4.55
N GLY A 296 1.24 -1.94 3.74
CA GLY A 296 0.16 -2.85 3.38
C GLY A 296 0.58 -3.83 2.28
N THR A 297 0.95 -3.28 1.11
CA THR A 297 1.40 -4.05 -0.07
C THR A 297 2.88 -3.88 -0.40
N GLY A 298 3.63 -3.12 0.42
CA GLY A 298 5.06 -2.83 0.20
C GLY A 298 5.39 -1.84 -0.94
N CYS A 299 4.44 -1.55 -1.83
CA CYS A 299 4.69 -0.73 -3.02
C CYS A 299 5.35 0.63 -2.77
N THR A 300 4.88 1.43 -1.81
CA THR A 300 5.48 2.74 -1.53
C THR A 300 6.91 2.60 -1.01
N ALA A 301 7.15 1.68 -0.06
CA ALA A 301 8.48 1.46 0.49
C ALA A 301 9.47 0.97 -0.57
N LEU A 302 9.06 0.05 -1.45
CA LEU A 302 9.91 -0.44 -2.54
C LEU A 302 10.33 0.68 -3.49
N LEU A 303 9.35 1.44 -4.00
CA LEU A 303 9.63 2.44 -5.03
C LEU A 303 10.44 3.61 -4.46
N VAL A 304 10.16 4.03 -3.22
CA VAL A 304 10.96 5.04 -2.53
C VAL A 304 12.37 4.51 -2.24
N HIS A 305 12.52 3.25 -1.81
CA HIS A 305 13.83 2.63 -1.60
C HIS A 305 14.69 2.65 -2.86
N ARG A 306 14.11 2.25 -3.99
CA ARG A 306 14.80 2.23 -5.27
C ARG A 306 15.32 3.59 -5.68
N GLU A 307 14.47 4.61 -5.57
CA GLU A 307 14.86 5.96 -5.98
C GLU A 307 15.87 6.58 -5.00
N ILE A 308 15.69 6.39 -3.69
CA ILE A 308 16.69 6.80 -2.68
C ILE A 308 18.04 6.14 -2.94
N ARG A 309 18.09 4.85 -3.28
CA ARG A 309 19.33 4.15 -3.65
C ARG A 309 20.05 4.84 -4.82
N ARG A 310 19.32 5.18 -5.89
CA ARG A 310 19.87 5.88 -7.06
C ARG A 310 20.34 7.30 -6.75
N LEU A 311 19.66 7.99 -5.84
CA LEU A 311 20.08 9.32 -5.38
C LEU A 311 21.35 9.23 -4.53
N MET A 312 21.39 8.29 -3.57
CA MET A 312 22.54 8.07 -2.70
C MET A 312 23.78 7.53 -3.43
N GLU A 313 23.63 6.83 -4.55
CA GLU A 313 24.77 6.41 -5.40
C GLU A 313 25.52 7.59 -6.04
N ARG A 314 24.85 8.75 -6.16
CA ARG A 314 25.42 10.00 -6.68
C ARG A 314 25.73 11.01 -5.57
N HIS A 315 25.48 10.65 -4.32
CA HIS A 315 25.69 11.53 -3.18
C HIS A 315 27.18 11.59 -2.84
N GLU A 316 27.76 12.78 -2.95
CA GLU A 316 29.13 13.07 -2.53
C GLU A 316 29.08 13.50 -1.06
N GLY A 317 29.23 12.55 -0.13
CA GLY A 317 29.18 12.83 1.30
C GLY A 317 29.15 11.57 2.17
N GLU A 318 29.53 11.72 3.44
CA GLU A 318 29.40 10.63 4.41
C GLU A 318 27.97 10.56 4.98
N GLY A 319 27.51 9.35 5.28
CA GLY A 319 26.23 9.12 5.93
C GLY A 319 25.42 8.03 5.26
N CYS A 320 24.18 7.86 5.73
CA CYS A 320 23.34 6.74 5.30
C CYS A 320 21.86 7.11 5.39
N LEU A 321 21.18 7.11 4.24
CA LEU A 321 19.73 7.22 4.12
C LEU A 321 19.16 5.89 3.63
N GLU A 322 18.48 5.17 4.53
CA GLU A 322 17.88 3.87 4.23
C GLU A 322 16.35 3.93 4.29
N VAL A 323 15.69 3.01 3.59
CA VAL A 323 14.25 2.81 3.70
C VAL A 323 13.96 1.51 4.45
N VAL A 324 13.11 1.60 5.47
CA VAL A 324 12.63 0.46 6.25
C VAL A 324 11.11 0.41 6.17
N GLY A 325 10.59 -0.68 5.60
CA GLY A 325 9.16 -0.96 5.59
C GLY A 325 8.68 -1.54 6.93
N VAL A 326 7.49 -1.14 7.38
CA VAL A 326 6.82 -1.78 8.52
C VAL A 326 5.65 -2.60 8.04
N GLY A 327 5.80 -3.92 8.00
CA GLY A 327 4.77 -4.82 7.51
C GLY A 327 3.59 -4.91 8.46
N VAL A 328 2.49 -4.24 8.13
CA VAL A 328 1.25 -4.26 8.92
C VAL A 328 0.22 -5.25 8.40
N CYS A 329 0.36 -5.71 7.15
CA CYS A 329 -0.55 -6.65 6.50
C CYS A 329 0.21 -7.82 5.85
N GLY A 330 -0.38 -9.02 5.81
CA GLY A 330 0.13 -10.14 5.00
C GLY A 330 1.42 -10.82 5.50
N GLY A 331 2.01 -10.33 6.58
CA GLY A 331 3.29 -10.81 7.14
C GLY A 331 4.48 -10.53 6.21
N ARG A 332 5.70 -10.55 6.78
CA ARG A 332 6.93 -10.26 6.04
C ARG A 332 7.07 -11.03 4.72
N LYS A 333 6.82 -12.34 4.72
CA LYS A 333 6.95 -13.17 3.51
C LYS A 333 6.03 -12.70 2.37
N GLY A 334 4.77 -12.41 2.68
CA GLY A 334 3.79 -11.94 1.70
C GLY A 334 4.16 -10.57 1.12
N ILE A 335 4.58 -9.63 1.98
CA ILE A 335 5.02 -8.30 1.53
C ILE A 335 6.25 -8.39 0.64
N ILE A 336 7.25 -9.18 1.04
CA ILE A 336 8.48 -9.33 0.23
C ILE A 336 8.16 -9.93 -1.13
N GLN A 337 7.25 -10.92 -1.21
CA GLN A 337 6.83 -11.47 -2.48
C GLN A 337 6.12 -10.43 -3.36
N GLN A 338 5.24 -9.61 -2.77
CA GLN A 338 4.59 -8.51 -3.49
C GLN A 338 5.58 -7.47 -4.00
N MET A 339 6.60 -7.15 -3.20
CA MET A 339 7.67 -6.23 -3.61
C MET A 339 8.47 -6.79 -4.79
N LYS A 340 8.83 -8.08 -4.78
CA LYS A 340 9.56 -8.70 -5.89
C LYS A 340 8.81 -8.58 -7.22
N LEU A 341 7.53 -8.95 -7.21
CA LEU A 341 6.68 -8.92 -8.41
C LEU A 341 6.48 -7.49 -8.93
N LEU A 342 6.30 -6.52 -8.03
CA LEU A 342 6.25 -5.11 -8.42
C LEU A 342 7.59 -4.63 -8.96
N SER A 343 8.71 -5.06 -8.37
CA SER A 343 10.05 -4.73 -8.85
C SER A 343 10.22 -5.19 -10.30
N GLU A 344 9.89 -6.45 -10.59
CA GLU A 344 9.91 -7.00 -11.94
C GLU A 344 9.00 -6.21 -12.90
N ALA A 345 7.75 -5.97 -12.52
CA ALA A 345 6.77 -5.23 -13.35
C ALA A 345 7.17 -3.77 -13.64
N THR A 346 8.00 -3.17 -12.78
CA THR A 346 8.47 -1.78 -12.88
C THR A 346 9.90 -1.68 -13.41
N GLY A 347 10.45 -2.76 -14.00
CA GLY A 347 11.78 -2.78 -14.63
C GLY A 347 12.96 -2.87 -13.65
N GLY A 348 12.71 -3.24 -12.40
CA GLY A 348 13.68 -3.38 -11.31
C GLY A 348 13.98 -4.84 -10.94
N ALA A 349 13.96 -5.76 -11.90
CA ALA A 349 14.23 -7.17 -11.63
C ALA A 349 15.66 -7.36 -11.08
N GLY A 350 15.79 -8.03 -9.94
CA GLY A 350 17.08 -8.27 -9.28
C GLY A 350 17.61 -7.14 -8.40
N GLU A 351 16.89 -6.02 -8.29
CA GLU A 351 17.27 -4.92 -7.38
C GLU A 351 17.13 -5.33 -5.91
N THR A 352 17.91 -4.68 -5.04
CA THR A 352 17.80 -4.88 -3.59
C THR A 352 16.45 -4.37 -3.08
N LEU A 353 15.83 -5.13 -2.19
CA LEU A 353 14.57 -4.74 -1.55
C LEU A 353 14.86 -4.01 -0.24
N PRO A 354 13.98 -3.08 0.19
CA PRO A 354 14.07 -2.51 1.52
C PRO A 354 13.91 -3.59 2.59
N GLU A 355 14.52 -3.36 3.74
CA GLU A 355 14.24 -4.17 4.90
C GLU A 355 12.79 -4.01 5.35
N VAL A 356 12.18 -5.10 5.83
CA VAL A 356 10.82 -5.10 6.34
C VAL A 356 10.80 -5.66 7.76
N ILE A 357 10.42 -4.81 8.72
CA ILE A 357 10.14 -5.21 10.09
C ILE A 357 8.67 -5.61 10.22
N ASP A 358 8.38 -6.69 10.95
CA ASP A 358 7.02 -7.20 11.12
C ASP A 358 6.28 -6.46 12.24
N CYS A 359 5.08 -5.97 11.94
CA CYS A 359 4.11 -5.70 12.98
C CYS A 359 3.62 -7.03 13.55
N LYS A 360 3.96 -7.33 14.81
CA LYS A 360 3.46 -8.54 15.51
C LYS A 360 2.05 -8.35 16.08
N VAL A 361 1.21 -7.61 15.36
CA VAL A 361 -0.23 -7.46 15.62
C VAL A 361 -0.96 -7.99 14.40
N PRO A 362 -1.96 -8.89 14.56
CA PRO A 362 -2.74 -9.37 13.43
C PRO A 362 -3.39 -8.21 12.67
N PHE A 363 -3.31 -8.25 11.33
CA PHE A 363 -3.78 -7.16 10.48
C PHE A 363 -5.21 -6.75 10.82
N ALA A 364 -5.40 -5.45 11.04
CA ALA A 364 -6.66 -4.83 11.35
C ALA A 364 -7.36 -5.35 12.63
N LYS A 365 -6.80 -6.25 13.44
CA LYS A 365 -7.45 -6.70 14.67
C LYS A 365 -7.34 -5.61 15.74
N PRO A 366 -8.44 -5.22 16.43
CA PRO A 366 -8.34 -4.33 17.58
C PRO A 366 -7.35 -4.88 18.62
N ASP A 367 -6.43 -4.04 19.09
CA ASP A 367 -5.38 -4.40 20.03
C ASP A 367 -5.12 -3.21 20.96
N GLN A 368 -5.09 -3.45 22.28
CA GLN A 368 -4.93 -2.38 23.26
C GLN A 368 -3.64 -1.60 23.06
N ARG A 369 -2.54 -2.28 22.70
CA ARG A 369 -1.24 -1.62 22.49
C ARG A 369 -1.26 -0.70 21.28
N VAL A 370 -2.04 -1.04 20.25
CA VAL A 370 -2.23 -0.16 19.09
C VAL A 370 -3.05 1.06 19.47
N LEU A 371 -4.10 0.88 20.28
CA LEU A 371 -4.91 1.99 20.78
C LEU A 371 -4.10 2.94 21.68
N ASP A 372 -3.24 2.41 22.55
CA ASP A 372 -2.39 3.21 23.43
C ASP A 372 -1.42 4.07 22.60
N ILE A 373 -0.78 3.48 21.58
CA ILE A 373 0.08 4.22 20.64
C ILE A 373 -0.71 5.28 19.86
N TRP A 374 -1.95 4.96 19.46
CA TRP A 374 -2.80 5.93 18.78
C TRP A 374 -3.13 7.13 19.68
N LYS A 375 -3.44 6.90 20.95
CA LYS A 375 -3.66 7.96 21.95
C LYS A 375 -2.39 8.77 22.20
N GLU A 376 -1.26 8.09 22.44
CA GLU A 376 0.05 8.72 22.68
C GLU A 376 0.44 9.63 21.50
N MET A 377 0.41 9.12 20.27
CA MET A 377 0.83 9.91 19.11
C MET A 377 -0.09 11.10 18.83
N LYS A 378 -1.38 10.98 19.18
CA LYS A 378 -2.33 12.10 19.13
C LYS A 378 -1.94 13.25 20.08
N GLU A 379 -1.41 12.95 21.26
CA GLU A 379 -0.91 13.97 22.21
C GLU A 379 0.27 14.76 21.62
N TYR A 380 1.09 14.13 20.79
CA TYR A 380 2.15 14.78 20.02
C TYR A 380 1.67 15.47 18.73
N GLY A 381 0.35 15.56 18.50
CA GLY A 381 -0.22 16.19 17.30
C GLY A 381 -0.15 15.35 16.02
N VAL A 382 0.20 14.06 16.14
CA VAL A 382 0.28 13.12 15.00
C VAL A 382 -0.93 12.20 15.02
N PHE A 383 -1.93 12.52 14.18
CA PHE A 383 -3.19 11.78 14.11
C PHE A 383 -3.05 10.54 13.22
N LEU A 384 -2.83 9.38 13.85
CA LEU A 384 -2.66 8.12 13.13
C LEU A 384 -3.98 7.42 12.84
N ASP A 385 -3.98 6.52 11.86
CA ASP A 385 -5.01 5.49 11.74
C ASP A 385 -4.66 4.23 12.56
N LEU A 386 -5.65 3.43 12.91
CA LEU A 386 -5.53 2.23 13.76
C LEU A 386 -5.15 0.96 12.97
N ILE A 387 -4.95 1.04 11.66
CA ILE A 387 -4.66 -0.10 10.77
C ILE A 387 -3.23 -0.07 10.24
N TYR A 388 -2.71 1.11 9.90
CA TYR A 388 -1.37 1.29 9.33
C TYR A 388 -0.48 2.12 10.24
N GLY A 389 -0.91 3.33 10.61
CA GLY A 389 -0.11 4.29 11.36
C GLY A 389 0.28 3.83 12.76
N ALA A 390 -0.70 3.61 13.64
CA ALA A 390 -0.46 3.21 15.02
C ALA A 390 0.25 1.84 15.14
N PRO A 391 -0.11 0.80 14.36
CA PRO A 391 0.65 -0.46 14.33
C PRO A 391 2.10 -0.30 13.83
N ALA A 392 2.38 0.68 12.97
CA ALA A 392 3.74 0.97 12.53
C ALA A 392 4.57 1.58 13.67
N TRP A 393 4.02 2.56 14.39
CA TRP A 393 4.68 3.17 15.55
C TRP A 393 4.92 2.18 16.69
N LEU A 394 3.97 1.28 16.95
CA LEU A 394 4.19 0.17 17.88
C LEU A 394 5.42 -0.67 17.51
N SER A 395 5.60 -0.95 16.21
CA SER A 395 6.76 -1.69 15.72
C SER A 395 8.05 -0.88 15.79
N ILE A 396 8.01 0.42 15.49
CA ILE A 396 9.17 1.32 15.56
C ILE A 396 9.74 1.34 16.98
N PHE A 397 8.91 1.57 17.99
CA PHE A 397 9.37 1.61 19.37
C PHE A 397 9.95 0.27 19.83
N ARG A 398 9.29 -0.84 19.49
CA ARG A 398 9.79 -2.17 19.81
C ARG A 398 11.12 -2.49 19.13
N GLU A 399 11.29 -2.09 17.87
CA GLU A 399 12.52 -2.33 17.13
C GLU A 399 13.69 -1.55 17.74
N ARG A 400 13.47 -0.31 18.19
CA ARG A 400 14.50 0.50 18.85
C ARG A 400 14.93 -0.02 20.22
N GLN A 401 14.05 -0.76 20.90
CA GLN A 401 14.36 -1.37 22.20
C GLN A 401 15.26 -2.60 22.08
N LYS A 402 15.29 -3.26 20.92
CA LYS A 402 16.19 -4.41 20.69
C LYS A 402 17.64 -3.96 20.65
N GLU A 403 18.53 -4.80 21.17
CA GLU A 403 19.98 -4.57 21.14
C GLU A 403 20.51 -4.53 19.71
N GLU A 404 20.13 -5.50 18.89
CA GLU A 404 20.46 -5.60 17.46
C GLU A 404 19.29 -5.16 16.55
N GLY A 405 18.45 -4.25 17.03
CA GLY A 405 17.28 -3.79 16.27
C GLY A 405 17.68 -2.98 15.04
N LYS A 406 16.98 -3.15 13.91
CA LYS A 406 17.30 -2.42 12.67
C LYS A 406 17.26 -0.90 12.86
N LEU A 407 16.34 -0.41 13.68
CA LEU A 407 16.17 1.01 13.94
C LEU A 407 17.02 1.52 15.13
N LYS A 408 17.87 0.68 15.71
CA LYS A 408 18.76 1.05 16.82
C LYS A 408 19.81 2.06 16.33
N ASN A 409 20.03 3.11 17.12
CA ASN A 409 21.02 4.16 16.84
C ASN A 409 20.85 4.90 15.49
N MET A 410 19.68 4.79 14.84
CA MET A 410 19.35 5.58 13.66
C MET A 410 18.47 6.77 14.05
N GLN A 411 18.61 7.89 13.34
CA GLN A 411 17.58 8.92 13.30
C GLN A 411 16.38 8.37 12.50
N ILE A 412 15.16 8.76 12.87
CA ILE A 412 13.95 8.24 12.23
C ILE A 412 13.26 9.37 11.47
N LEU A 413 12.98 9.12 10.18
CA LEU A 413 12.03 9.88 9.39
C LEU A 413 10.82 8.97 9.12
N TYR A 414 9.73 9.21 9.82
CA TYR A 414 8.48 8.47 9.63
C TYR A 414 7.66 9.10 8.51
N VAL A 415 7.24 8.30 7.52
CA VAL A 415 6.28 8.76 6.50
C VAL A 415 4.87 8.49 6.99
N HIS A 416 4.15 9.56 7.31
CA HIS A 416 2.75 9.49 7.69
C HIS A 416 1.90 9.29 6.44
N THR A 417 1.50 8.05 6.17
CA THR A 417 0.85 7.67 4.89
C THR A 417 -0.62 8.08 4.75
N GLY A 418 -1.18 8.84 5.68
CA GLY A 418 -2.63 9.11 5.77
C GLY A 418 -3.44 7.89 6.21
N GLY A 419 -4.68 7.75 5.70
CA GLY A 419 -5.63 6.70 6.10
C GLY A 419 -6.69 7.14 7.11
N LEU A 420 -6.72 8.44 7.41
CA LEU A 420 -7.64 9.06 8.36
C LEU A 420 -9.10 9.00 7.90
N GLU A 421 -9.35 8.86 6.60
CA GLU A 421 -10.69 8.68 6.03
C GLU A 421 -11.43 7.47 6.59
N GLY A 422 -10.68 6.45 7.02
CA GLY A 422 -11.22 5.23 7.61
C GLY A 422 -11.39 5.26 9.12
N ILE A 423 -10.91 6.31 9.83
CA ILE A 423 -10.75 6.28 11.30
C ILE A 423 -12.06 6.00 12.04
N SER A 424 -13.18 6.57 11.60
CA SER A 424 -14.49 6.37 12.23
C SER A 424 -14.92 4.90 12.22
N SER A 425 -14.76 4.23 11.08
CA SER A 425 -15.05 2.79 10.93
C SER A 425 -14.08 1.92 11.74
N GLN A 426 -12.86 2.39 11.97
CA GLN A 426 -11.86 1.69 12.78
C GLN A 426 -12.21 1.81 14.26
N LEU A 427 -12.49 3.02 14.76
CA LEU A 427 -12.87 3.27 16.15
C LEU A 427 -14.17 2.57 16.53
N THR A 428 -15.14 2.47 15.62
CA THR A 428 -16.37 1.68 15.81
C THR A 428 -16.07 0.23 16.22
N ARG A 429 -15.00 -0.37 15.68
CA ARG A 429 -14.61 -1.75 16.02
C ARG A 429 -13.99 -1.87 17.41
N TYR A 430 -13.29 -0.83 17.87
CA TYR A 430 -12.79 -0.75 19.24
C TYR A 430 -13.94 -0.49 20.23
N LYS A 431 -14.92 0.35 19.83
CA LYS A 431 -16.13 0.62 20.60
C LYS A 431 -16.97 -0.63 20.84
N HIS A 432 -17.15 -1.47 19.81
CA HIS A 432 -17.86 -2.76 19.97
C HIS A 432 -17.18 -3.73 20.93
N LEU A 433 -15.92 -3.48 21.29
CA LEU A 433 -15.16 -4.24 22.28
C LEU A 433 -14.99 -3.47 23.60
N GLU A 434 -15.73 -2.38 23.77
CA GLU A 434 -15.72 -1.54 24.98
C GLU A 434 -14.32 -0.94 25.31
N MET A 435 -13.45 -0.81 24.30
CA MET A 435 -12.09 -0.27 24.48
C MET A 435 -12.03 1.26 24.39
N VAL A 436 -13.07 1.89 23.84
CA VAL A 436 -13.21 3.35 23.71
C VAL A 436 -14.65 3.76 24.01
N GLU A 437 -14.82 4.94 24.60
CA GLU A 437 -16.13 5.48 25.00
C GLU A 437 -16.94 5.98 23.80
N ASP A 438 -18.25 6.13 24.00
CA ASP A 438 -19.22 6.51 22.97
C ASP A 438 -18.89 7.85 22.27
N GLY A 439 -18.35 8.83 23.00
CA GLY A 439 -17.99 10.14 22.46
C GLY A 439 -16.74 10.17 21.58
N SER A 440 -16.00 9.05 21.48
CA SER A 440 -14.76 8.98 20.68
C SER A 440 -15.00 8.73 19.19
N VAL A 441 -16.22 8.35 18.81
CA VAL A 441 -16.64 8.10 17.41
C VAL A 441 -17.56 9.24 16.98
N GLN A 442 -16.99 10.30 16.39
CA GLN A 442 -17.75 11.36 15.72
C GLN A 442 -17.32 11.47 14.26
#